data_AF-A0A950U0H7-F1
#
_entry.id   AF-A0A950U0H7-F1
#
_cell.length_a   1.000
_cell.length_b   1.000
_cell.length_c   1.000
_cell.angle_alpha   90.00
_cell.angle_beta   90.00
_cell.angle_gamma   90.00
#
_symmetry.space_group_name_H-M   'P 1'
#
loop_
_entity.id
_entity.type
_entity.pdbx_description
1 polymer ?
#
loop_
_entity_poly.entity_id
_entity_poly.type
_entity_poly.pdbx_seq_one_letter_code
_entity_poly.pdbx_strand_id
1 'polypeptide(L)'
;QIVDGIDRALELRLEHFLRLQGIEVAAIELITGTDGRTLAYDVNTNTNYNAEAEQRDGREGTDHSGPGALARFLGDELSRLTTA
;
A
#
# COMPACT_ATOMS: atom_id res chain seq x y z
N GLN A 1 -5.94 10.64 -8.62
CA GLN A 1 -7.20 10.06 -8.11
C GLN A 1 -6.89 8.72 -7.47
N ILE A 2 -7.67 8.29 -6.49
CA ILE A 2 -7.62 6.91 -5.99
C ILE A 2 -8.47 6.06 -6.94
N VAL A 3 -8.03 4.82 -7.18
CA VAL A 3 -8.75 3.84 -7.98
C VAL A 3 -9.16 2.71 -7.04
N ASP A 4 -10.41 2.23 -7.18
CA ASP A 4 -10.97 1.17 -6.34
C ASP A 4 -10.36 -0.19 -6.68
N GLY A 5 -9.16 -0.41 -6.14
CA GLY A 5 -8.46 -1.68 -6.18
C GLY A 5 -7.84 -2.04 -7.53
N ILE A 6 -7.34 -3.27 -7.57
CA ILE A 6 -6.75 -3.94 -8.74
C ILE A 6 -7.42 -5.31 -8.90
N ASP A 7 -7.08 -6.04 -9.97
CA ASP A 7 -7.53 -7.43 -10.12
C ASP A 7 -7.22 -8.26 -8.87
N ARG A 8 -8.22 -8.99 -8.35
CA ARG A 8 -8.12 -9.70 -7.07
C ARG A 8 -7.06 -10.80 -7.11
N ALA A 9 -6.84 -11.45 -8.26
CA ALA A 9 -5.81 -12.46 -8.37
C ALA A 9 -4.41 -11.83 -8.37
N LEU A 10 -4.25 -10.64 -8.96
CA LEU A 10 -3.01 -9.87 -8.86
C LEU A 10 -2.74 -9.43 -7.41
N GLU A 11 -3.74 -8.88 -6.73
CA GLU A 11 -3.65 -8.46 -5.32
C GLU A 11 -3.14 -9.59 -4.41
N LEU A 12 -3.79 -10.76 -4.46
CA LEU A 12 -3.40 -11.93 -3.67
C LEU A 12 -1.97 -12.41 -3.97
N ARG A 13 -1.53 -12.30 -5.22
CA ARG A 13 -0.16 -12.67 -5.61
C ARG A 13 0.86 -11.69 -5.05
N LEU A 14 0.56 -10.39 -5.04
CA LEU A 14 1.40 -9.36 -4.46
C LEU A 14 1.47 -9.49 -2.94
N GLU A 15 0.35 -9.70 -2.26
CA GLU A 15 0.31 -9.95 -0.81
C GLU A 15 1.14 -11.20 -0.44
N HIS A 16 1.01 -12.28 -1.22
CA HIS A 16 1.82 -13.48 -1.01
C HIS A 16 3.30 -13.22 -1.20
N PHE A 17 3.68 -12.49 -2.26
CA PHE A 17 5.07 -12.09 -2.51
C PHE A 17 5.63 -11.28 -1.35
N LEU A 18 4.95 -10.22 -0.91
CA LEU A 18 5.39 -9.37 0.20
C LEU A 18 5.59 -10.18 1.48
N ARG A 19 4.64 -11.06 1.79
CA ARG A 19 4.73 -11.93 2.97
C ARG A 19 5.90 -12.91 2.90
N LEU A 20 6.19 -13.48 1.73
CA LEU A 20 7.37 -14.35 1.54
C LEU A 20 8.70 -13.59 1.69
N GLN A 21 8.72 -12.29 1.37
CA GLN A 21 9.91 -11.44 1.53
C GLN A 21 10.01 -10.79 2.92
N GLY A 22 9.03 -10.98 3.81
CA GLY A 22 9.00 -10.31 5.11
C GLY A 22 8.82 -8.79 5.00
N ILE A 23 8.12 -8.32 3.97
CA ILE A 23 7.84 -6.90 3.76
C ILE A 23 6.42 -6.60 4.23
N GLU A 24 6.30 -5.75 5.25
CA GLU A 24 5.01 -5.42 5.89
C GLU A 24 4.38 -4.15 5.32
N VAL A 25 5.22 -3.24 4.81
CA VAL A 25 4.81 -1.97 4.21
C VAL A 25 5.55 -1.79 2.88
N ALA A 26 4.79 -1.64 1.80
CA ALA A 26 5.34 -1.36 0.48
C ALA A 26 4.35 -0.60 -0.40
N ALA A 27 4.89 0.14 -1.36
CA ALA A 27 4.19 0.54 -2.57
C ALA A 27 4.65 -0.37 -3.72
N ILE A 28 3.70 -0.81 -4.55
CA ILE A 28 3.97 -1.59 -5.76
C ILE A 28 3.60 -0.73 -6.96
N GLU A 29 4.55 -0.52 -7.88
CA GLU A 29 4.28 0.21 -9.10
C GLU A 29 3.90 -0.75 -10.23
N LEU A 30 2.71 -0.53 -10.80
CA LEU A 30 2.14 -1.36 -11.85
C LEU A 30 2.06 -0.58 -13.16
N ILE A 31 2.36 -1.25 -14.27
CA ILE A 31 2.10 -0.76 -15.62
C ILE A 31 1.30 -1.80 -16.40
N THR A 32 0.24 -1.38 -17.09
CA THR A 32 -0.54 -2.24 -17.98
C THR A 32 -0.29 -1.84 -19.42
N GLY A 33 0.25 -2.76 -20.21
CA GLY A 33 0.51 -2.57 -21.63
C GLY A 33 -0.77 -2.51 -22.47
N THR A 34 -0.65 -2.09 -23.72
CA THR A 34 -1.77 -2.05 -24.68
C THR A 34 -2.34 -3.42 -25.02
N ASP A 35 -1.59 -4.48 -24.76
CA ASP A 35 -2.02 -5.89 -24.87
C ASP A 35 -2.73 -6.41 -23.61
N GLY A 36 -2.96 -5.55 -22.62
CA GLY A 36 -3.62 -5.88 -21.36
C GLY A 36 -2.73 -6.58 -20.33
N ARG A 37 -1.44 -6.81 -20.61
CA ARG A 37 -0.53 -7.39 -19.62
C ARG A 37 -0.13 -6.37 -18.57
N THR A 38 -0.38 -6.69 -17.30
CA THR A 38 0.08 -5.89 -16.15
C THR A 38 1.41 -6.43 -15.62
N LEU A 39 2.37 -5.54 -15.44
CA LEU A 39 3.68 -5.82 -14.86
C LEU A 39 3.85 -5.00 -13.59
N ALA A 40 4.34 -5.63 -12.52
CA ALA A 40 4.93 -4.93 -11.38
C ALA A 40 6.40 -4.67 -11.70
N TYR A 41 6.80 -3.41 -11.77
CA TYR A 41 8.16 -3.03 -12.19
C TYR A 41 9.00 -2.43 -11.06
N ASP A 42 8.38 -2.02 -9.96
CA ASP A 42 9.08 -1.53 -8.77
C ASP A 42 8.36 -1.90 -7.46
N VAL A 43 9.14 -2.04 -6.38
CA VAL A 43 8.71 -2.33 -5.01
C VAL A 43 9.43 -1.36 -4.07
N ASN A 44 8.72 -0.36 -3.56
CA ASN A 44 9.28 0.67 -2.68
C ASN A 44 8.85 0.46 -1.23
N THR A 45 9.81 0.35 -0.31
CA THR A 45 9.54 0.28 1.15
C THR A 45 9.64 1.64 1.84
N ASN A 46 10.14 2.67 1.14
CA ASN A 46 10.24 4.06 1.56
C ASN A 46 9.50 4.96 0.57
N THR A 47 8.17 4.81 0.49
CA THR A 47 7.36 5.52 -0.51
C THR A 47 6.97 6.93 -0.09
N ASN A 48 6.72 7.77 -1.10
CA ASN A 48 5.95 9.00 -0.93
C ASN A 48 4.46 8.69 -1.12
N TYR A 49 3.60 9.34 -0.34
CA TYR A 49 2.14 9.25 -0.48
C TYR A 49 1.61 10.38 -1.37
N ASN A 50 0.48 10.18 -2.04
CA ASN A 50 -0.13 11.17 -2.93
C ASN A 50 -1.26 11.93 -2.22
N ALA A 51 -0.89 12.95 -1.43
CA ALA A 51 -1.83 13.74 -0.64
C ALA A 51 -2.95 14.35 -1.50
N GLU A 52 -2.66 14.83 -2.71
CA GLU A 52 -3.71 15.37 -3.58
C GLU A 52 -4.73 14.31 -4.02
N ALA A 53 -4.30 13.07 -4.26
CA ALA A 53 -5.22 11.98 -4.59
C ALA A 53 -6.12 11.64 -3.41
N GLU A 54 -5.56 11.61 -2.21
CA GLU A 54 -6.28 11.39 -0.96
C GLU A 54 -7.26 12.52 -0.64
N GLN A 55 -6.87 13.77 -0.89
CA GLN A 55 -7.72 14.95 -0.72
C GLN A 55 -8.93 14.89 -1.66
N ARG A 56 -8.70 14.59 -2.95
CA ARG A 56 -9.78 14.44 -3.94
C ARG A 56 -10.74 13.30 -3.61
N ASP A 57 -10.26 12.29 -2.89
CA ASP A 57 -11.06 11.16 -2.41
C ASP A 57 -11.71 11.41 -1.03
N GLY A 58 -11.37 12.52 -0.36
CA GLY A 58 -11.92 12.91 0.94
C GLY A 58 -11.32 12.15 2.13
N ARG A 59 -10.15 11.50 1.97
CA ARG A 59 -9.50 10.72 3.04
C ARG A 59 -8.23 11.36 3.61
N GLU A 60 -7.81 12.51 3.09
CA GLU A 60 -6.64 13.25 3.60
C GLU A 60 -6.73 13.45 5.12
N GLY A 61 -5.66 13.14 5.84
CA GLY A 61 -5.59 13.31 7.30
C GLY A 61 -6.40 12.29 8.12
N THR A 62 -7.04 11.30 7.50
CA THR A 62 -7.73 10.20 8.21
C THR A 62 -6.81 8.99 8.41
N ASP A 63 -7.20 8.04 9.25
CA ASP A 63 -6.54 6.73 9.42
C ASP A 63 -6.67 5.81 8.19
N HIS A 64 -7.49 6.20 7.21
CA HIS A 64 -7.63 5.54 5.91
C HIS A 64 -6.76 6.15 4.81
N SER A 65 -6.09 7.29 5.07
CA SER A 65 -4.98 7.76 4.22
C SER A 65 -3.78 6.81 4.32
N GLY A 66 -2.88 6.86 3.35
CA GLY A 66 -1.64 6.09 3.40
C GLY A 66 -0.79 6.40 4.64
N PRO A 67 -0.47 7.68 4.94
CA PRO A 67 0.23 8.04 6.17
C PRO A 67 -0.53 7.65 7.44
N GLY A 68 -1.86 7.82 7.45
CA GLY A 68 -2.70 7.48 8.60
C GLY A 68 -2.75 5.97 8.88
N ALA A 69 -2.86 5.15 7.84
CA ALA A 69 -2.82 3.70 7.96
C ALA A 69 -1.45 3.22 8.45
N LEU A 70 -0.36 3.82 7.97
CA LEU A 70 0.99 3.54 8.45
C LEU A 70 1.16 3.95 9.92
N ALA A 71 0.66 5.13 10.31
CA ALA A 71 0.73 5.59 11.70
C ALA A 71 -0.02 4.65 12.65
N ARG A 72 -1.22 4.18 12.25
CA ARG A 72 -1.98 3.16 12.99
C ARG A 72 -1.19 1.85 13.13
N PHE A 73 -0.66 1.33 12.02
CA PHE A 73 0.13 0.10 12.03
C PHE A 73 1.35 0.19 12.96
N LEU A 74 2.13 1.26 12.86
CA LEU A 74 3.31 1.48 13.71
C LEU A 74 2.94 1.71 15.18
N GLY A 75 1.79 2.35 15.45
CA GLY A 75 1.24 2.46 16.80
C GLY A 75 0.93 1.09 17.40
N ASP A 76 0.30 0.21 16.63
CA ASP A 76 -0.01 -1.16 17.05
C ASP A 76 1.27 -1.99 17.30
N GLU A 77 2.30 -1.84 16.46
CA GLU A 77 3.61 -2.47 16.69
C GLU A 77 4.28 -1.97 17.98
N LEU A 78 4.25 -0.67 18.21
CA LEU A 78 4.79 -0.08 19.44
C LEU A 78 4.06 -0.59 20.68
N SER A 79 2.74 -0.71 20.63
CA SER A 79 1.95 -1.28 21.72
C SER A 79 2.31 -2.74 22.00
N ARG A 80 2.55 -3.55 20.96
CA ARG A 80 3.02 -4.94 21.11
C ARG A 80 4.37 -5.01 21.82
N LEU A 81 5.31 -4.14 21.46
CA LEU A 81 6.64 -4.13 22.04
C LEU A 81 6.68 -3.61 23.49
N THR A 82 5.74 -2.74 23.87
CA THR A 82 5.70 -2.13 25.21
C THR A 82 4.82 -2.89 26.21
N THR A 83 3.94 -3.78 25.72
CA THR A 83 3.08 -4.63 26.57
C THR A 83 3.68 -6.03 26.81
N ALA A 84 4.76 -6.38 26.11
CA ALA A 84 5.54 -7.61 26.29
C ALA A 84 6.60 -7.44 27.39
#